data_AF-A0A2L2YEG5-F1
#
_entry.id   AF-A0A2L2YEG5-F1
#
_cell.length_a   1.000
_cell.length_b   1.000
_cell.length_c   1.000
_cell.angle_alpha   90.00
_cell.angle_beta   90.00
_cell.angle_gamma   90.00
#
_symmetry.space_group_name_H-M   'P 1'
#
loop_
_entity.id
_entity.type
_entity.pdbx_description
1 polymer ?
#
loop_
_entity_poly.entity_id
_entity_poly.type
_entity_poly.pdbx_seq_one_letter_code
_entity_poly.pdbx_strand_id
1 'polypeptide(L)' 'MGSLSDNAKLIWSSADAVCFDVESTVCTDEAIDELANFVGREKEVAELTQKAKRGG' A
#
# COMPACT_ATOMS: atom_id res chain seq x y z
N MET A 1 -14.44 -2.87 29.29
CA MET A 1 -13.34 -2.41 28.42
C MET A 1 -13.54 -3.10 27.07
N GLY A 2 -13.83 -2.34 26.01
CA GLY A 2 -14.05 -2.90 24.67
C GLY A 2 -12.76 -3.46 24.07
N SER A 3 -12.89 -4.41 23.14
CA SER A 3 -11.73 -4.98 22.45
C SER A 3 -11.04 -3.93 21.56
N LEU A 4 -9.78 -4.16 21.20
CA LEU A 4 -9.06 -3.30 20.23
C LEU A 4 -9.84 -3.13 18.92
N SER A 5 -10.50 -4.21 18.49
CA SER A 5 -11.35 -4.25 17.30
C SER A 5 -12.59 -3.36 17.42
N ASP A 6 -13.15 -3.22 18.63
CA ASP A 6 -14.30 -2.35 18.86
C ASP A 6 -13.89 -0.87 18.78
N ASN A 7 -12.71 -0.55 19.31
CA ASN A 7 -12.15 0.81 19.22
C ASN A 7 -11.81 1.19 17.77
N ALA A 8 -11.23 0.28 17.00
CA ALA A 8 -10.91 0.52 15.59
C ALA A 8 -12.18 0.83 14.77
N LYS A 9 -13.27 0.10 15.01
CA LYS A 9 -14.57 0.36 14.35
C LYS A 9 -15.16 1.72 14.72
N LEU A 10 -15.04 2.12 15.98
CA LEU A 10 -15.53 3.43 16.45
C LEU A 10 -14.76 4.59 15.83
N ILE A 11 -13.44 4.50 15.75
CA ILE A 11 -12.60 5.50 15.08
C ILE A 11 -12.97 5.56 13.61
N TRP A 12 -13.10 4.40 12.95
CA TRP A 12 -13.48 4.32 11.55
C TRP A 12 -14.84 4.95 11.26
N SER A 13 -15.85 4.69 12.09
CA SER A 13 -17.21 5.20 11.88
C SER A 13 -17.37 6.70 12.21
N SER A 14 -16.39 7.31 12.89
CA SER A 14 -16.44 8.71 13.29
C SER A 14 -15.52 9.62 12.48
N ALA A 15 -14.72 9.07 11.55
CA ALA A 15 -13.81 9.85 10.73
C ALA A 15 -14.55 10.61 9.61
N ASP A 16 -14.20 11.87 9.40
CA ASP A 16 -14.72 12.67 8.27
C ASP A 16 -14.17 12.21 6.91
N ALA A 17 -12.97 11.63 6.92
CA ALA A 17 -12.31 11.07 5.74
C ALA A 17 -11.37 9.92 6.12
N VAL A 18 -11.19 8.99 5.18
CA VAL A 18 -10.22 7.90 5.27
C VAL A 18 -9.36 7.90 4.02
N CYS A 19 -8.05 7.77 4.19
CA CYS A 19 -7.09 7.69 3.09
C CYS A 19 -6.48 6.29 3.09
N PHE A 20 -6.46 5.68 1.92
CA PHE A 20 -5.77 4.43 1.69
C PHE A 20 -4.57 4.69 0.79
N ASP A 21 -3.49 3.97 1.05
CA ASP A 21 -2.46 3.81 0.03
C ASP A 21 -3.04 3.07 -1.18
N VAL A 22 -2.48 3.31 -2.36
CA VAL A 22 -2.97 2.72 -3.60
C VAL A 22 -2.35 1.35 -3.79
N GLU A 23 -1.02 1.28 -3.84
CA GLU A 23 -0.29 0.05 -4.13
C GLU A 23 -0.33 -0.91 -2.94
N SER A 24 -0.61 -2.19 -3.19
CA SER A 24 -0.70 -3.25 -2.18
C SER A 24 -1.70 -3.02 -1.03
N THR A 25 -2.56 -2.00 -1.14
CA THR A 25 -3.63 -1.69 -0.18
C THR A 25 -5.00 -1.64 -0.86
N VAL A 26 -5.21 -0.72 -1.81
CA VAL A 26 -6.44 -0.66 -2.63
C VAL A 26 -6.32 -1.55 -3.86
N CYS A 27 -5.19 -1.45 -4.55
CA CYS A 27 -4.85 -2.27 -5.71
C CYS A 27 -3.97 -3.45 -5.29
N THR A 28 -4.19 -4.61 -5.90
CA THR A 28 -3.37 -5.82 -5.66
C THR A 28 -2.14 -5.87 -6.55
N ASP A 29 -2.15 -5.12 -7.66
CA ASP A 29 -1.08 -4.92 -8.62
C ASP A 29 -0.25 -3.68 -8.29
N GLU A 30 1.04 -3.72 -8.66
CA GLU A 30 1.95 -2.58 -8.56
C GLU A 30 2.06 -1.90 -9.93
N ALA A 31 1.52 -0.69 -10.04
CA ALA A 31 1.50 0.03 -11.33
C ALA A 31 2.90 0.26 -11.90
N ILE A 32 3.90 0.43 -11.02
CA ILE A 32 5.30 0.60 -11.42
C ILE A 32 5.91 -0.68 -12.00
N ASP A 33 5.47 -1.86 -11.54
CA ASP A 33 5.95 -3.15 -12.04
C ASP A 33 5.42 -3.42 -13.45
N GLU A 34 4.15 -3.10 -13.71
CA GLU A 34 3.56 -3.20 -15.04
C GLU A 34 4.27 -2.29 -16.05
N LEU A 35 4.62 -1.07 -15.63
CA LEU A 35 5.41 -0.17 -16.46
C LEU A 35 6.84 -0.71 -16.69
N ALA A 36 7.46 -1.29 -15.66
CA ALA A 36 8.79 -1.87 -15.75
C ALA A 36 8.83 -3.07 -16.70
N ASN A 37 7.81 -3.93 -16.67
CA ASN A 37 7.62 -5.03 -17.61
C ASN A 37 7.51 -4.52 -19.05
N PHE A 38 6.67 -3.52 -19.28
CA PHE A 38 6.53 -2.92 -20.61
C PHE A 38 7.86 -2.41 -21.20
N VAL A 39 8.76 -1.88 -20.36
CA VAL A 39 10.08 -1.37 -20.80
C VAL A 39 11.23 -2.38 -20.63
N GLY A 40 10.97 -3.59 -20.14
CA GLY A 40 11.97 -4.64 -19.91
C GLY A 40 12.95 -4.37 -18.77
N ARG A 41 12.50 -3.69 -17.70
CA ARG A 41 13.31 -3.25 -16.53
C ARG A 41 12.78 -3.76 -15.19
N GLU A 42 11.98 -4.82 -15.20
CA GLU A 42 11.29 -5.39 -14.02
C GLU A 42 12.24 -5.61 -12.84
N LYS A 43 13.41 -6.21 -13.10
CA LYS A 43 14.35 -6.57 -12.04
C LYS A 43 14.93 -5.36 -11.31
N GLU A 44 15.35 -4.33 -12.05
CA GLU A 44 15.95 -3.13 -11.45
C GLU A 44 14.92 -2.34 -10.65
N VAL A 45 13.70 -2.24 -11.19
CA VAL A 45 12.58 -1.56 -10.52
C VAL A 45 12.18 -2.30 -9.26
N ALA A 46 12.00 -3.63 -9.30
CA ALA A 46 11.65 -4.43 -8.14
C ALA A 46 12.68 -4.30 -6.99
N GLU A 47 13.98 -4.32 -7.30
CA GLU A 47 15.05 -4.16 -6.31
C GLU A 47 14.99 -2.77 -5.63
N LEU A 48 14.76 -1.71 -6.40
CA LEU A 48 14.64 -0.35 -5.89
C LEU A 48 13.35 -0.15 -5.07
N THR A 49 12.22 -0.65 -5.56
CA THR A 49 10.92 -0.58 -4.87
C THR A 49 10.99 -1.29 -3.51
N GLN A 50 11.59 -2.48 -3.45
CA GLN A 50 11.76 -3.21 -2.19
C GLN A 50 12.63 -2.44 -1.19
N LYS A 51 13.69 -1.78 -1.66
CA LYS A 51 14.54 -0.94 -0.80
C LYS A 51 13.77 0.28 -0.27
N ALA A 52 13.03 0.96 -1.14
CA ALA A 52 12.22 2.12 -0.76
C ALA A 52 11.12 1.77 0.27
N LYS A 53 10.38 0.66 0.04
CA LYS A 53 9.34 0.19 0.97
C LYS A 53 9.86 -0.19 2.36
N ARG A 54 11.16 -0.50 2.49
CA ARG A 54 11.82 -0.81 3.77
C ARG A 54 12.41 0.41 4.48
N GLY A 55 12.17 1.62 3.96
CA GLY A 55 12.63 2.87 4.56
C GLY A 55 13.97 3.39 4.04
N GLY A 56 14.52 2.81 2.96
CA GLY A 56 15.73 3.29 2.28
C GLY A 56 17.02 2.56 2.67
#